data_AF-M0LT41-F1
#
_entry.id   AF-M0LT41-F1
#
_cell.length_a   1.000
_cell.length_b   1.000
_cell.length_c   1.000
_cell.angle_alpha   90.00
_cell.angle_beta   90.00
_cell.angle_gamma   90.00
#
_symmetry.space_group_name_H-M   'P 1'
#
loop_
_entity.id
_entity.type
_entity.pdbx_description
1 polymer ?
#
loop_
_entity_poly.entity_id
_entity_poly.type
_entity_poly.pdbx_seq_one_letter_code
_entity_poly.pdbx_strand_id
1 'polypeptide(L)'
;MAADRGYDDKAFRDELRANGIRPLIKHRIYWALDHAHNARMDRDRYNRRWMVETVFSSLKRTLGSAVRARSWHLEFREMVLKCAVYNLRRTVRYP
;
A
#
# COMPACT_ATOMS: atom_id res chain seq x y z
N MET A 1 -7.82 4.71 -2.82
CA MET A 1 -6.74 3.99 -2.10
C MET A 1 -5.49 4.86 -2.07
N ALA A 2 -4.84 5.06 -0.93
CA ALA A 2 -3.58 5.80 -0.83
C ALA A 2 -2.39 4.83 -0.79
N ALA A 3 -1.37 5.07 -1.61
CA ALA A 3 -0.20 4.21 -1.71
C ALA A 3 1.07 5.03 -1.97
N ASP A 4 2.22 4.36 -1.89
CA ASP A 4 3.50 5.02 -2.08
C ASP A 4 3.73 5.51 -3.51
N ARG A 5 4.59 6.53 -3.66
CA ARG A 5 5.05 7.03 -4.96
C ARG A 5 5.68 5.93 -5.81
N GLY A 6 6.27 4.89 -5.21
CA GLY A 6 6.76 3.71 -5.93
C GLY A 6 5.68 2.90 -6.66
N TYR A 7 4.40 3.16 -6.40
CA TYR A 7 3.26 2.55 -7.10
C TYR A 7 2.64 3.50 -8.14
N ASP A 8 3.40 4.43 -8.72
CA ASP A 8 2.85 5.42 -9.64
C ASP A 8 2.53 4.90 -11.05
N ASP A 9 2.74 3.61 -11.30
CA ASP A 9 2.49 2.96 -12.59
C ASP A 9 1.09 3.22 -13.15
N LYS A 10 1.03 3.45 -14.46
CA LYS A 10 -0.18 3.84 -15.16
C LYS A 10 -1.16 2.66 -15.25
N ALA A 11 -0.68 1.46 -15.56
CA ALA A 11 -1.54 0.28 -15.69
C ALA A 11 -2.23 -0.03 -14.36
N PHE A 12 -1.49 0.07 -13.26
CA PHE A 12 -2.06 -0.06 -11.91
C PHE A 12 -3.13 0.99 -11.60
N ARG A 13 -2.92 2.26 -11.96
CA ARG A 13 -3.93 3.32 -11.77
C ARG A 13 -5.18 3.10 -12.61
N ASP A 14 -5.01 2.64 -13.85
CA ASP A 14 -6.11 2.41 -14.77
C ASP A 14 -6.95 1.21 -14.31
N GLU A 15 -6.32 0.15 -13.80
CA GLU A 15 -7.01 -0.96 -13.13
C GLU A 15 -7.80 -0.50 -11.90
N LEU A 16 -7.20 0.32 -11.02
CA LEU A 16 -7.90 0.86 -9.87
C LEU A 16 -9.12 1.70 -10.28
N ARG A 17 -8.98 2.52 -11.32
CA ARG A 17 -10.09 3.32 -11.86
C ARG A 17 -11.18 2.45 -12.48
N ALA A 18 -10.81 1.38 -13.19
CA ALA A 18 -11.75 0.41 -13.75
C ALA A 18 -12.56 -0.29 -12.64
N ASN A 19 -11.94 -0.52 -11.48
CA ASN A 19 -12.59 -1.02 -10.27
C ASN A 19 -13.35 0.08 -9.48
N GLY A 20 -13.50 1.30 -10.01
CA GLY A 20 -14.19 2.41 -9.36
C GLY A 20 -13.42 3.05 -8.20
N ILE A 21 -12.16 2.68 -7.99
CA ILE A 21 -11.32 3.17 -6.89
C ILE A 21 -10.51 4.37 -7.38
N ARG A 22 -10.72 5.55 -6.78
CA ARG A 22 -9.86 6.71 -7.04
C ARG A 22 -8.47 6.49 -6.42
N PRO A 23 -7.38 6.43 -7.21
CA PRO A 23 -6.04 6.30 -6.68
C PRO A 23 -5.57 7.64 -6.08
N LEU A 24 -5.05 7.59 -4.86
CA LEU A 24 -4.40 8.69 -4.15
C LEU A 24 -2.89 8.40 -4.13
N ILE A 25 -2.29 8.40 -5.31
CA ILE A 25 -0.86 8.10 -5.53
C ILE A 25 -0.29 9.30 -6.28
N LYS A 26 0.70 9.99 -5.71
CA LYS A 26 1.29 11.15 -6.37
C LYS A 26 1.95 10.74 -7.68
N HIS A 27 1.72 11.53 -8.72
CA HIS A 27 2.44 11.41 -9.99
C HIS A 27 3.91 11.75 -9.76
N ARG A 28 4.80 10.97 -10.38
CA ARG A 28 6.18 11.39 -10.53
C ARG A 28 6.21 12.63 -11.42
N ILE A 29 6.80 13.71 -10.91
CA ILE A 29 6.83 15.00 -11.60
C ILE A 29 7.85 14.93 -12.74
N TYR A 30 7.35 14.98 -13.97
CA TYR A 30 8.15 15.11 -15.17
C TYR A 30 7.72 16.34 -15.99
N TRP A 31 6.44 16.69 -15.98
CA TRP A 31 5.85 17.79 -16.76
C TRP A 31 4.94 18.66 -15.87
N ALA A 32 4.59 19.86 -16.37
CA ALA A 32 3.64 20.76 -15.71
C ALA A 32 2.27 20.11 -15.44
N LEU A 33 1.87 19.16 -16.28
CA LEU A 33 0.63 18.41 -16.12
C LEU A 33 0.62 17.53 -14.85
N ASP A 34 1.77 17.03 -14.42
CA ASP A 34 1.89 16.21 -13.20
C ASP A 34 1.69 17.06 -11.94
N HIS A 35 2.16 18.32 -11.99
CA HIS A 35 1.90 19.29 -10.92
C HIS A 35 0.40 19.55 -10.77
N ALA A 36 -0.31 19.78 -11.88
CA ALA A 36 -1.76 19.99 -11.85
C ALA A 36 -2.51 18.76 -11.30
N HIS A 37 -2.11 17.55 -11.70
CA HIS A 37 -2.72 16.32 -11.17
C HIS A 37 -2.46 16.12 -9.68
N ASN A 38 -1.23 16.40 -9.21
CA ASN A 38 -0.89 16.32 -7.79
C ASN A 38 -1.62 17.39 -6.96
N ALA A 39 -1.82 18.60 -7.49
CA ALA A 39 -2.55 19.68 -6.82
C ALA A 39 -4.06 19.37 -6.65
N ARG A 40 -4.64 18.56 -7.55
CA ARG A 40 -6.04 18.11 -7.48
C ARG A 40 -6.27 16.96 -6.49
N MET A 41 -5.22 16.42 -5.88
CA MET A 41 -5.36 15.37 -4.87
C MET A 41 -5.74 15.96 -3.51
N ASP A 42 -6.71 15.32 -2.86
CA ASP A 42 -7.08 15.64 -1.49
C ASP A 42 -5.91 15.30 -0.55
N ARG A 43 -5.31 16.35 0.02
CA ARG A 43 -4.11 16.24 0.85
C ARG A 43 -4.39 15.54 2.18
N ASP A 44 -5.55 15.75 2.78
CA ASP A 44 -5.96 15.09 4.01
C ASP A 44 -6.17 13.59 3.80
N ARG A 45 -6.83 13.20 2.71
CA ARG A 45 -6.98 11.78 2.35
C ARG A 45 -5.66 11.13 1.95
N TYR A 46 -4.77 11.87 1.28
CA TYR A 46 -3.42 11.36 0.97
C TYR A 46 -2.57 11.19 2.24
N ASN A 47 -2.67 12.13 3.19
CA ASN A 47 -1.93 12.09 4.45
C ASN A 47 -2.27 10.84 5.27
N ARG A 48 -3.45 10.22 5.09
CA ARG A 48 -3.84 8.93 5.71
C ARG A 48 -2.96 7.74 5.34
N ARG A 49 -2.06 7.89 4.36
CA ARG A 49 -1.05 6.89 4.00
C ARG A 49 -0.18 6.44 5.19
N TRP A 50 0.11 7.34 6.12
CA TRP A 50 0.91 7.03 7.32
C TRP A 50 0.37 5.82 8.09
N MET A 51 -0.95 5.62 8.16
CA MET A 51 -1.56 4.48 8.85
C MET A 51 -1.13 3.15 8.24
N VAL A 52 -1.12 3.07 6.90
CA VAL A 52 -0.70 1.86 6.17
C VAL A 52 0.80 1.62 6.38
N GLU A 53 1.62 2.66 6.35
CA GLU A 53 3.07 2.56 6.61
C GLU A 53 3.38 2.12 8.05
N THR A 54 2.61 2.59 9.03
CA THR A 54 2.72 2.15 10.42
C THR A 54 2.38 0.66 10.56
N VAL A 55 1.30 0.20 9.93
CA VAL A 55 0.90 -1.22 9.96
C VAL A 55 1.98 -2.09 9.32
N PHE A 56 2.47 -1.74 8.13
CA PHE A 56 3.55 -2.50 7.48
C PHE A 56 4.85 -2.49 8.27
N SER A 57 5.21 -1.35 8.90
CA SER A 57 6.40 -1.28 9.77
C SER A 57 6.26 -2.18 10.99
N SER A 58 5.08 -2.20 11.62
CA SER A 58 4.78 -3.09 12.74
C SER A 58 4.85 -4.56 12.32
N LEU A 59 4.24 -4.91 11.19
CA LEU A 59 4.26 -6.26 10.64
C LEU A 59 5.69 -6.76 10.36
N LYS A 60 6.54 -5.93 9.73
CA LYS A 60 7.95 -6.25 9.46
C LYS A 60 8.76 -6.43 10.75
N ARG A 61 8.52 -5.61 11.78
CA ARG A 61 9.21 -5.75 13.08
C ARG A 61 8.76 -6.99 13.84
N THR A 62 7.50 -7.40 13.72
CA THR A 62 6.95 -8.54 14.47
C THR A 62 7.17 -9.89 13.78
N LEU A 63 7.10 -9.95 12.45
CA LEU A 63 7.11 -11.20 11.67
C LEU A 63 8.28 -11.29 10.68
N GLY A 64 9.18 -10.30 10.67
CA GLY A 64 10.31 -10.22 9.77
C GLY A 64 9.94 -9.65 8.39
N SER A 65 10.91 -8.95 7.79
CA SER A 65 10.75 -8.29 6.48
C SER A 65 10.94 -9.21 5.28
N ALA A 66 11.72 -10.29 5.43
CA ALA A 66 12.07 -11.19 4.33
C ALA A 66 10.96 -12.20 4.04
N VAL A 67 10.66 -12.42 2.76
CA VAL A 67 9.84 -13.54 2.28
C VAL A 67 10.80 -14.68 1.94
N ARG A 68 10.57 -15.88 2.48
CA ARG A 68 11.48 -17.04 2.32
C ARG A 68 11.06 -17.95 1.18
N ALA A 69 9.79 -17.90 0.78
CA ALA A 69 9.30 -18.63 -0.38
C ALA A 69 10.07 -18.27 -1.66
N ARG A 70 10.33 -19.27 -2.51
CA ARG A 70 11.08 -19.12 -3.78
C ARG A 70 10.20 -19.19 -5.02
N SER A 71 8.89 -19.35 -4.84
CA SER A 71 7.92 -19.44 -5.93
C SER A 71 6.87 -18.37 -5.74
N TRP A 72 6.50 -17.68 -6.81
CA TRP A 72 5.59 -16.53 -6.78
C TRP A 72 4.29 -16.77 -5.99
N HIS A 73 3.62 -17.90 -6.22
CA HIS A 73 2.39 -18.26 -5.51
C HIS A 73 2.61 -18.44 -3.99
N LEU A 74 3.78 -18.96 -3.60
CA LEU A 74 4.13 -19.16 -2.20
C LEU A 74 4.57 -17.86 -1.54
N GLU A 75 5.23 -16.96 -2.27
CA GLU A 75 5.55 -15.60 -1.80
C GLU A 75 4.28 -14.82 -1.47
N PHE A 76 3.28 -14.90 -2.36
CA PHE A 76 1.97 -14.31 -2.12
C PHE A 76 1.29 -14.90 -0.89
N ARG A 77 1.26 -16.25 -0.77
CA ARG A 77 0.68 -16.92 0.40
C ARG A 77 1.40 -16.57 1.70
N GLU A 78 2.73 -16.50 1.69
CA GLU A 78 3.51 -16.10 2.87
C GLU A 78 3.15 -14.68 3.32
N MET A 79 3.00 -13.75 2.38
CA MET A 79 2.58 -12.38 2.68
C MET A 79 1.19 -12.35 3.34
N VAL A 80 0.20 -13.04 2.75
CA VAL A 80 -1.16 -13.11 3.29
C VAL A 80 -1.17 -13.76 4.68
N LEU A 81 -0.39 -14.83 4.87
CA LEU A 81 -0.26 -15.52 6.15
C LEU A 81 0.32 -14.59 7.23
N LYS A 82 1.36 -13.81 6.91
CA LYS A 82 1.93 -12.82 7.84
C LYS A 82 0.90 -11.77 8.25
N CYS A 83 0.12 -11.26 7.29
CA CYS A 83 -0.96 -10.31 7.59
C CYS A 83 -2.04 -10.94 8.49
N ALA A 84 -2.46 -12.16 8.20
CA ALA A 84 -3.46 -12.88 9.00
C ALA A 84 -2.97 -13.12 10.44
N VAL A 85 -1.73 -13.62 10.60
CA VAL A 85 -1.12 -13.85 11.91
C VAL A 85 -0.96 -12.54 12.69
N TYR A 86 -0.58 -11.45 12.02
CA TYR A 86 -0.49 -10.13 12.64
C TYR A 86 -1.85 -9.67 13.20
N ASN A 87 -2.92 -9.82 12.40
CA ASN A 87 -4.27 -9.44 12.83
C ASN A 87 -4.74 -10.31 14.01
N LEU A 88 -4.55 -11.63 13.95
CA LEU A 88 -4.90 -12.53 15.06
C LEU A 88 -4.16 -12.18 16.35
N ARG A 89 -2.84 -11.92 16.28
CA ARG A 89 -2.04 -11.47 17.42
C ARG A 89 -2.56 -10.16 18.00
N ARG A 90 -3.02 -9.24 17.16
CA ARG A 90 -3.60 -7.97 17.61
C ARG A 90 -4.94 -8.19 18.33
N THR A 91 -5.83 -9.02 17.76
CA THR A 91 -7.14 -9.34 18.36
C THR A 91 -7.01 -10.05 19.71
N VAL A 92 -6.06 -10.96 19.86
CA VAL A 92 -5.86 -11.65 21.16
C VAL A 92 -5.24 -10.72 22.21
N ARG A 93 -4.39 -9.78 21.80
CA ARG A 93 -3.70 -8.85 22.71
C ARG A 93 -4.56 -7.67 23.16
N TYR A 94 -5.52 -7.28 22.33
CA TYR A 94 -6.48 -6.20 22.58
C TYR A 94 -7.87 -6.72 22.19
N PRO A 95 -8.53 -7.50 23.07
CA PRO A 95 -9.88 -8.00 22.83
C PRO A 95 -10.91 -6.86 22.72
#